data_AF-A0A848T824-F1
#
_entry.id   AF-A0A848T824-F1
#
_cell.length_a   1.000
_cell.length_b   1.000
_cell.length_c   1.000
_cell.angle_alpha   90.00
_cell.angle_beta   90.00
_cell.angle_gamma   90.00
#
_symmetry.space_group_name_H-M   'P 1'
#
loop_
_entity.id
_entity.type
_entity.pdbx_description
1 polymer ?
#
loop_
_entity_poly.entity_id
_entity_poly.type
_entity_poly.pdbx_seq_one_letter_code
_entity_poly.pdbx_strand_id
1 'polypeptide(L)' 'MGGSGDAIFLIVIGLATLAFVFWLYILLPAQMAGNRNRSALIWVLISLVGSPLLAALLLIALRDAEKRAD' A
#
# COMPACT_ATOMS: atom_id res chain seq x y z
N MET A 1 -6.20 20.36 29.90
CA MET A 1 -6.82 19.04 29.64
C MET A 1 -5.69 18.12 29.23
N GLY A 2 -5.50 17.02 29.95
CA GLY A 2 -4.34 16.14 29.80
C GLY A 2 -4.44 15.01 30.81
N GLY A 3 -5.49 14.20 30.66
CA GLY A 3 -5.67 12.98 31.44
C GLY A 3 -4.98 11.81 30.77
N SER A 4 -4.69 10.75 31.53
CA SER A 4 -4.11 9.50 31.00
C SER A 4 -4.94 8.90 29.85
N GLY A 5 -6.25 9.17 29.80
CA GLY A 5 -7.12 8.78 28.68
C GLY A 5 -6.77 9.45 27.35
N ASP A 6 -6.36 10.73 27.37
CA ASP A 6 -5.98 11.46 26.15
C ASP A 6 -4.71 10.88 25.53
N ALA A 7 -3.73 10.50 26.38
CA ALA A 7 -2.49 9.89 25.94
C ALA A 7 -2.72 8.51 25.29
N ILE A 8 -3.55 7.67 25.90
CA ILE A 8 -3.90 6.35 25.35
C ILE A 8 -4.61 6.51 24.01
N PHE A 9 -5.55 7.44 23.91
CA PHE A 9 -6.27 7.72 22.66
C PHE A 9 -5.31 8.12 21.53
N LEU A 10 -4.38 9.04 21.80
CA LEU A 10 -3.37 9.47 20.82
C LEU A 10 -2.45 8.31 20.39
N ILE A 11 -2.04 7.44 21.32
CA ILE A 11 -1.22 6.27 21.00
C ILE A 11 -1.99 5.31 20.08
N VAL A 12 -3.25 5.01 20.40
CA VAL A 12 -4.07 4.11 19.59
C VAL A 12 -4.29 4.67 18.19
N ILE A 13 -4.63 5.96 18.07
CA ILE A 13 -4.78 6.61 16.76
C ILE A 13 -3.44 6.65 16.01
N GLY A 14 -2.34 6.94 16.69
CA GLY A 14 -1.00 6.93 16.10
C GLY A 14 -0.64 5.56 15.52
N LEU A 15 -0.86 4.48 16.28
CA LEU A 15 -0.62 3.10 15.83
C LEU A 15 -1.54 2.71 14.68
N ALA A 16 -2.82 3.05 14.76
CA ALA A 16 -3.78 2.78 13.69
C ALA A 16 -3.40 3.51 12.39
N THR A 17 -2.97 4.77 12.49
CA THR A 17 -2.49 5.56 11.35
C THR A 17 -1.24 4.94 10.75
N LEU A 18 -0.28 4.53 11.57
CA LEU A 18 0.97 3.92 11.12
C LEU A 18 0.72 2.56 10.44
N ALA A 19 -0.17 1.74 11.01
CA ALA A 19 -0.62 0.50 10.39
C ALA A 19 -1.34 0.74 9.05
N PHE A 20 -2.19 1.76 8.98
CA PHE A 20 -2.88 2.16 7.75
C PHE A 20 -1.91 2.62 6.67
N VAL A 21 -0.93 3.45 7.01
CA VAL A 21 0.11 3.91 6.08
C VAL A 21 0.95 2.73 5.58
N PHE A 22 1.38 1.83 6.47
CA PHE A 22 2.13 0.64 6.09
C PHE A 22 1.31 -0.24 5.12
N TRP A 23 0.04 -0.47 5.43
CA TRP A 23 -0.85 -1.24 4.58
C TRP A 23 -1.01 -0.60 3.19
N LEU A 24 -1.22 0.71 3.16
CA LEU A 24 -1.52 1.45 1.94
C LEU A 24 -0.29 1.58 1.02
N TYR A 25 0.91 1.75 1.57
CA TYR A 25 2.14 1.88 0.78
C TYR A 25 2.80 0.56 0.40
N ILE A 26 2.63 -0.51 1.21
CA ILE A 26 3.36 -1.76 1.01
C ILE A 26 2.40 -2.89 0.62
N LEU A 27 1.43 -3.23 1.48
CA LEU A 27 0.58 -4.40 1.30
C LEU A 27 -0.34 -4.25 0.08
N LEU A 28 -0.99 -3.10 -0.07
CA LEU A 28 -1.93 -2.82 -1.16
C LEU A 28 -1.27 -2.94 -2.56
N PRO A 29 -0.18 -2.21 -2.87
CA PRO A 29 0.49 -2.34 -4.17
C PRO A 29 1.14 -3.72 -4.37
N ALA A 30 1.67 -4.36 -3.31
CA ALA A 30 2.24 -5.70 -3.42
C ALA A 30 1.19 -6.75 -3.79
N GLN A 31 0.02 -6.75 -3.14
CA GLN A 31 -1.07 -7.69 -3.42
C GLN A 31 -1.64 -7.49 -4.83
N MET A 32 -1.88 -6.24 -5.24
CA MET A 32 -2.40 -5.93 -6.57
C MET A 32 -1.42 -6.29 -7.70
N ALA A 33 -0.12 -6.14 -7.47
CA ALA A 33 0.91 -6.56 -8.42
C ALA A 33 1.04 -8.08 -8.50
N GLY A 34 1.02 -8.77 -7.35
CA GLY A 34 1.10 -10.23 -7.26
C GLY A 34 -0.03 -10.93 -8.00
N ASN A 35 -1.27 -10.41 -7.87
CA ASN A 35 -2.42 -10.96 -8.58
C ASN A 35 -2.31 -10.83 -10.11
N ARG A 36 -1.50 -9.90 -10.61
CA ARG A 36 -1.32 -9.63 -12.06
C ARG A 36 0.00 -10.16 -12.62
N ASN A 37 0.67 -11.08 -11.92
CA ASN A 37 1.98 -11.64 -12.31
C ASN A 37 3.07 -10.57 -12.51
N ARG A 38 2.97 -9.43 -11.80
CA ARG A 38 3.98 -8.37 -11.81
C ARG A 38 4.81 -8.43 -10.53
N SER A 39 6.08 -8.04 -10.62
CA SER A 39 6.97 -8.02 -9.45
C SER A 39 6.44 -7.06 -8.38
N ALA A 40 6.03 -7.62 -7.25
CA ALA A 40 5.49 -6.86 -6.11
C ALA A 40 6.49 -5.82 -5.59
N LEU A 41 7.78 -6.14 -5.59
CA LEU A 41 8.85 -5.25 -5.08
C LEU A 41 8.95 -3.97 -5.91
N ILE A 42 8.88 -4.08 -7.24
CA ILE A 42 8.94 -2.92 -8.14
C ILE A 42 7.74 -2.00 -7.90
N TRP A 43 6.55 -2.56 -7.72
CA TRP A 43 5.33 -1.77 -7.48
C TRP A 43 5.31 -1.10 -6.11
N VAL A 44 5.92 -1.71 -5.09
CA VAL A 44 6.14 -1.07 -3.77
C VAL A 44 7.16 0.07 -3.87
N LEU A 45 8.20 -0.05 -4.68
CA LEU A 45 9.13 1.07 -4.92
C LEU A 45 8.44 2.22 -5.66
N ILE A 46 7.57 1.93 -6.63
CA ILE A 46 6.79 2.94 -7.34
C ILE A 46 5.78 3.63 -6.40
N SER A 47 5.11 2.89 -5.52
CA SER A 47 4.18 3.49 -4.54
C SER A 47 4.91 4.38 -3.54
N LEU A 48 6.14 4.02 -3.16
CA LEU A 48 6.97 4.79 -2.23
C LEU A 48 7.48 6.11 -2.83
N VAL A 49 7.87 6.11 -4.11
CA VAL A 49 8.40 7.30 -4.80
C VAL A 49 7.31 8.22 -5.33
N GLY A 50 6.24 7.67 -5.91
CA GLY A 50 5.16 8.44 -6.52
C GLY A 50 4.01 8.65 -5.55
N SER A 51 3.07 7.72 -5.56
CA SER A 51 2.10 7.54 -4.51
C SER A 51 1.45 6.15 -4.66
N PRO A 52 0.93 5.56 -3.58
CA PRO A 52 0.21 4.28 -3.62
C PRO A 52 -1.06 4.35 -4.47
N LEU A 53 -1.72 5.51 -4.54
CA LEU A 53 -2.86 5.75 -5.43
C LEU A 53 -2.41 5.76 -6.90
N LEU A 54 -1.29 6.42 -7.21
CA LEU A 54 -0.69 6.39 -8.55
C LEU A 54 -0.28 4.97 -8.94
N ALA A 55 0.31 4.21 -8.03
CA ALA A 55 0.65 2.81 -8.24
C ALA A 55 -0.60 1.97 -8.55
N ALA A 56 -1.69 2.16 -7.80
CA ALA A 56 -2.97 1.49 -8.04
C ALA A 56 -3.57 1.86 -9.41
N LEU A 57 -3.59 3.14 -9.76
CA LEU A 57 -4.12 3.62 -11.04
C LEU A 57 -3.28 3.13 -12.22
N LEU A 58 -1.96 3.11 -12.09
CA LEU A 58 -1.05 2.55 -13.09
C LEU A 58 -1.28 1.04 -13.23
N LEU A 59 -1.50 0.29 -12.15
CA LEU A 59 -1.83 -1.14 -12.21
C LEU A 59 -3.20 -1.42 -12.86
N ILE A 60 -4.15 -0.49 -12.78
CA ILE A 60 -5.46 -0.58 -13.44
C ILE A 60 -5.33 -0.19 -14.91
N ALA A 61 -4.55 0.84 -15.22
CA ALA A 61 -4.32 1.32 -16.59
C ALA A 61 -3.43 0.36 -17.40
N LEU A 62 -2.48 -0.32 -16.75
CA LEU A 62 -1.63 -1.32 -17.35
C LEU A 62 -2.43 -2.64 -17.46
N ARG A 63 -2.80 -3.01 -18.68
CA ARG A 63 -3.44 -4.31 -18.96
C ARG A 63 -2.56 -5.46 -18.45
N ASP A 64 -3.22 -6.53 -17.99
CA ASP A 64 -2.55 -7.71 -17.45
C ASP A 64 -1.41 -8.16 -18.37
N ALA A 65 -0.27 -8.54 -17.76
CA ALA A 65 0.78 -9.20 -18.50
C ALA A 65 0.22 -10.54 -18.95
N GLU A 66 -0.18 -10.62 -20.22
CA GLU A 66 -0.66 -11.84 -20.84
C GLU A 66 0.37 -12.93 -20.57
N LYS A 67 -0.05 -13.97 -19.82
CA LYS A 67 0.75 -15.19 -19.68
C LYS A 67 0.97 -15.69 -21.10
N ARG A 68 2.23 -15.71 -21.54
CA ARG A 68 2.59 -16.51 -22.72
C ARG A 68 2.21 -17.95 -22.37
N ALA A 69 1.36 -18.54 -23.21
CA ALA A 69 1.03 -19.95 -23.17
C ALA A 69 2.10 -20.66 -24.00
N ASP A 70 3.18 -21.05 -23.35
CA ASP A 70 4.17 -22.01 -23.84
C ASP A 70 4.07 -23.34 -23.08
#